data_AF-A0A4Q3L3W4-F1
#
_entry.id   AF-A0A4Q3L3W4-F1
#
_cell.length_a   1.000
_cell.length_b   1.000
_cell.length_c   1.000
_cell.angle_alpha   90.00
_cell.angle_beta   90.00
_cell.angle_gamma   90.00
#
_symmetry.space_group_name_H-M   'P 1'
#
loop_
_entity.id
_entity.type
_entity.pdbx_description
1 polymer ?
#
loop_
_entity_poly.entity_id
_entity_poly.type
_entity_poly.pdbx_seq_one_letter_code
_entity_poly.pdbx_strand_id
1 'polypeptide(L)'
;MAALKARAVQAFGPDVDLSPDEFLGQLIAIGSEREALLWAALQDVLASATVNGAEGVFVDELLALLGLSRDVQAATRTDPAPDTQANGIILQGLVLYGTAGTSIPKGSIIQTTGSPALSFALDAAVTLQPATNAVQTLVFSRTPTAGSYTLSLTAPSGSVVQTQPIAYNALAQATQIVFSKTAASGSYTLQLDDATTAAIDINATPAQITQAVAALPGFETAQVTATGTGKNYLLGFGARYAPAISVTGVSAGTTMSVVPSVQGRINALVDPSDSTQPFTDVAVAQASQQAMTLTFGGGFARTGAPVSGARAQARATVTPSGLVAGNLLVNASISQVTVGKPASAAGSATCTQPGPNVVPAGSLTVIGSSMAGWSAVNNELDCIVGANTETDAQAMARRKTLLSARGNGA
;
A
#
# COMPACT_ATOMS: atom_id res chain seq x y z
N MET A 1 68.18 -8.04 -27.80
CA MET A 1 69.08 -8.92 -28.59
C MET A 1 70.09 -8.15 -29.45
N ALA A 2 69.66 -7.24 -30.36
CA ALA A 2 70.57 -6.52 -31.26
C ALA A 2 71.67 -5.70 -30.52
N ALA A 3 71.30 -5.02 -29.42
CA ALA A 3 72.25 -4.27 -28.59
C ALA A 3 73.32 -5.17 -27.94
N LEU A 4 72.95 -6.38 -27.49
CA LEU A 4 73.90 -7.33 -26.91
C LEU A 4 74.82 -7.94 -27.98
N LYS A 5 74.31 -8.22 -29.19
CA LYS A 5 75.14 -8.63 -30.32
C LYS A 5 76.15 -7.55 -30.71
N ALA A 6 75.72 -6.28 -30.76
CA ALA A 6 76.61 -5.16 -31.03
C ALA A 6 77.72 -5.01 -29.98
N ARG A 7 77.39 -5.20 -28.69
CA ARG A 7 78.39 -5.22 -27.60
C ARG A 7 79.36 -6.40 -27.69
N ALA A 8 78.87 -7.58 -28.11
CA ALA A 8 79.73 -8.76 -28.32
C ALA A 8 80.72 -8.54 -29.48
N VAL A 9 80.27 -7.96 -30.59
CA VAL A 9 81.15 -7.57 -31.72
C VAL A 9 82.19 -6.54 -31.30
N GLN A 10 81.83 -5.56 -30.46
CA GLN A 10 82.79 -4.59 -29.92
C GLN A 10 83.83 -5.21 -28.97
N ALA A 11 83.45 -6.25 -28.23
CA ALA A 11 84.33 -6.89 -27.25
C ALA A 11 85.25 -7.95 -27.87
N PHE A 12 84.77 -8.70 -28.87
CA PHE A 12 85.46 -9.87 -29.43
C PHE A 12 85.91 -9.69 -30.89
N GLY A 13 85.57 -8.57 -31.54
CA GLY A 13 85.98 -8.24 -32.90
C GLY A 13 84.87 -8.47 -33.95
N PRO A 14 85.08 -7.97 -35.19
CA PRO A 14 84.07 -8.00 -36.26
C PRO A 14 83.75 -9.41 -36.80
N ASP A 15 84.69 -10.35 -36.65
CA ASP A 15 84.59 -11.70 -37.23
C ASP A 15 84.00 -12.76 -36.27
N VAL A 16 83.49 -12.34 -35.11
CA VAL A 16 82.90 -13.27 -34.13
C VAL A 16 81.58 -13.86 -34.65
N ASP A 17 81.46 -15.19 -34.64
CA ASP A 17 80.22 -15.87 -35.03
C ASP A 17 79.17 -15.77 -33.92
N LEU A 18 78.05 -15.10 -34.22
CA LEU A 18 76.91 -14.90 -33.32
C LEU A 18 75.62 -15.57 -33.87
N SER A 19 75.80 -16.59 -34.70
CA SER A 19 74.71 -17.43 -35.20
C SER A 19 74.01 -18.17 -34.05
N PRO A 20 72.71 -18.49 -34.16
CA PRO A 20 71.92 -19.05 -33.06
C PRO A 20 72.42 -20.41 -32.54
N ASP A 21 73.15 -21.16 -33.36
CA ASP A 21 73.62 -22.52 -33.05
C ASP A 21 74.99 -22.54 -32.37
N GLU A 22 75.73 -21.44 -32.42
CA GLU A 22 77.03 -21.28 -31.77
C GLU A 22 76.88 -20.94 -30.28
N PHE A 23 77.85 -21.37 -29.46
CA PHE A 23 77.82 -21.21 -28.00
C PHE A 23 77.60 -19.74 -27.56
N LEU A 24 78.30 -18.80 -28.20
CA LEU A 24 78.16 -17.37 -27.89
C LEU A 24 76.79 -16.82 -28.32
N GLY A 25 76.22 -17.32 -29.41
CA GLY A 25 74.87 -16.97 -29.86
C GLY A 25 73.79 -17.44 -28.87
N GLN A 26 73.92 -18.65 -28.35
CA GLN A 26 73.02 -19.20 -27.32
C GLN A 26 73.15 -18.45 -25.99
N LEU A 27 74.37 -18.10 -25.56
CA LEU A 27 74.60 -17.32 -24.35
C LEU A 27 74.02 -15.91 -24.46
N ILE A 28 74.15 -15.26 -25.62
CA ILE A 28 73.53 -13.96 -25.89
C ILE A 28 72.01 -14.08 -25.91
N ALA A 29 71.45 -15.18 -26.44
CA ALA A 29 70.00 -15.40 -26.42
C ALA A 29 69.47 -15.46 -24.99
N ILE A 30 70.06 -16.31 -24.13
CA ILE A 30 69.71 -16.43 -22.71
C ILE A 30 69.87 -15.08 -21.98
N GLY A 31 70.99 -14.39 -22.21
CA GLY A 31 71.25 -13.07 -21.63
C GLY A 31 70.21 -12.03 -22.07
N SER A 32 69.79 -12.09 -23.33
CA SER A 32 68.79 -11.16 -23.89
C SER A 32 67.38 -11.42 -23.39
N GLU A 33 67.01 -12.69 -23.17
CA GLU A 33 65.73 -13.06 -22.57
C GLU A 33 65.68 -12.60 -21.11
N ARG A 34 66.74 -12.86 -20.33
CA ARG A 34 66.85 -12.40 -18.95
C ARG A 34 66.77 -10.87 -18.85
N GLU A 35 67.49 -10.16 -19.72
CA GLU A 35 67.46 -8.69 -19.75
C GLU A 35 66.09 -8.16 -20.17
N ALA A 36 65.41 -8.80 -21.13
CA ALA A 36 64.05 -8.44 -21.52
C ALA A 36 63.05 -8.62 -20.37
N LEU A 37 63.14 -9.73 -19.62
CA LEU A 37 62.31 -9.98 -18.44
C LEU A 37 62.57 -8.95 -17.33
N LEU A 38 63.84 -8.58 -17.11
CA LEU A 38 64.21 -7.56 -16.13
C LEU A 38 63.65 -6.18 -16.53
N TRP A 39 63.76 -5.81 -17.80
CA TRP A 39 63.19 -4.55 -18.31
C TRP A 39 61.68 -4.52 -18.17
N ALA A 40 60.98 -5.61 -18.50
CA ALA A 40 59.54 -5.72 -18.30
C ALA A 40 59.17 -5.54 -16.82
N ALA A 41 59.86 -6.24 -15.91
CA ALA A 41 59.62 -6.11 -14.48
C ALA A 41 59.89 -4.69 -13.94
N LEU A 42 60.98 -4.04 -14.39
CA LEU A 42 61.27 -2.66 -14.00
C LEU A 42 60.25 -1.67 -14.56
N GLN A 43 59.75 -1.91 -15.76
CA GLN A 43 58.69 -1.09 -16.36
C GLN A 43 57.39 -1.23 -15.57
N ASP A 44 57.03 -2.43 -15.11
CA ASP A 44 55.84 -2.66 -14.29
C ASP A 44 55.94 -1.94 -12.93
N VAL A 45 57.11 -1.98 -12.28
CA VAL A 45 57.37 -1.26 -11.03
C VAL A 45 57.30 0.26 -11.23
N LEU A 46 57.82 0.78 -12.35
CA LEU A 46 57.72 2.20 -12.64
C LEU A 46 56.27 2.60 -12.94
N ALA A 47 55.56 1.78 -13.71
CA ALA A 47 54.17 2.02 -14.09
C ALA A 47 53.24 2.02 -12.87
N SER A 48 53.49 1.14 -11.88
CA SER A 48 52.66 1.00 -10.68
C SER A 48 52.58 2.27 -9.83
N ALA A 49 53.60 3.12 -9.87
CA ALA A 49 53.61 4.40 -9.16
C ALA A 49 52.86 5.52 -9.91
N THR A 50 52.39 5.27 -11.14
CA THR A 50 51.79 6.29 -12.01
C THR A 50 50.29 6.14 -12.14
N VAL A 51 49.60 7.27 -12.36
CA VAL A 51 48.14 7.30 -12.46
C VAL A 51 47.59 6.47 -13.64
N ASN A 52 48.36 6.34 -14.71
CA ASN A 52 47.92 5.66 -15.93
C ASN A 52 48.42 4.21 -16.02
N GLY A 53 49.32 3.79 -15.11
CA GLY A 53 49.93 2.46 -15.11
C GLY A 53 49.71 1.65 -13.83
N ALA A 54 49.14 2.26 -12.79
CA ALA A 54 48.79 1.57 -11.55
C ALA A 54 47.53 0.70 -11.75
N GLU A 55 47.59 -0.52 -11.24
CA GLU A 55 46.48 -1.47 -11.21
C GLU A 55 46.43 -2.17 -9.84
N GLY A 56 45.26 -2.65 -9.44
CA GLY A 56 45.03 -3.40 -8.21
C GLY A 56 45.39 -2.62 -6.95
N VAL A 57 46.26 -3.21 -6.12
CA VAL A 57 46.67 -2.65 -4.81
C VAL A 57 47.38 -1.30 -4.95
N PHE A 58 48.12 -1.09 -6.04
CA PHE A 58 48.81 0.18 -6.25
C PHE A 58 47.85 1.35 -6.47
N VAL A 59 46.65 1.10 -7.04
CA VAL A 59 45.59 2.11 -7.12
C VAL A 59 45.07 2.45 -5.71
N ASP A 60 44.93 1.46 -4.84
CA ASP A 60 44.49 1.67 -3.45
C ASP A 60 45.50 2.51 -2.67
N GLU A 61 46.79 2.25 -2.85
CA GLU A 61 47.87 3.04 -2.24
C GLU A 61 47.86 4.49 -2.76
N LEU A 62 47.64 4.70 -4.06
CA LEU A 62 47.53 6.04 -4.66
C LEU A 62 46.29 6.82 -4.19
N LEU A 63 45.19 6.13 -3.90
CA LEU A 63 43.99 6.72 -3.28
C LEU A 63 44.24 7.05 -1.81
N ALA A 64 44.85 6.12 -1.06
CA ALA A 64 45.15 6.26 0.35
C ALA A 64 46.07 7.46 0.62
N LEU A 65 47.01 7.76 -0.28
CA LEU A 65 47.86 8.97 -0.21
C LEU A 65 47.04 10.27 -0.15
N LEU A 66 45.83 10.29 -0.70
CA LEU A 66 44.92 11.43 -0.69
C LEU A 66 43.83 11.32 0.39
N GLY A 67 43.91 10.33 1.27
CA GLY A 67 42.88 10.00 2.25
C GLY A 67 41.59 9.45 1.63
N LEU A 68 41.67 8.95 0.39
CA LEU A 68 40.55 8.32 -0.29
C LEU A 68 40.65 6.80 -0.15
N SER A 69 39.50 6.13 -0.19
CA SER A 69 39.41 4.67 -0.30
C SER A 69 38.42 4.33 -1.40
N ARG A 70 38.50 3.11 -1.95
CA ARG A 70 37.54 2.66 -2.96
C ARG A 70 36.12 2.64 -2.39
N ASP A 71 35.18 3.02 -3.24
CA ASP A 71 33.78 2.85 -2.90
C ASP A 71 33.48 1.33 -2.92
N VAL A 72 33.08 0.82 -1.76
CA VAL A 72 32.78 -0.60 -1.57
C VAL A 72 31.44 -0.96 -2.19
N GLN A 73 31.26 -2.26 -2.48
CA GLN A 73 30.00 -2.78 -2.96
C GLN A 73 28.86 -2.42 -1.99
N ALA A 74 27.80 -1.80 -2.51
CA ALA A 74 26.60 -1.49 -1.75
C ALA A 74 25.53 -2.54 -2.05
N ALA A 75 24.83 -3.00 -1.02
CA ALA A 75 23.69 -3.89 -1.18
C ALA A 75 22.43 -3.11 -1.56
N THR A 76 21.61 -3.71 -2.43
CA THR A 76 20.24 -3.26 -2.66
C THR A 76 19.47 -3.27 -1.34
N ARG A 77 18.66 -2.25 -1.10
CA ARG A 77 17.84 -2.11 0.11
C ARG A 77 16.45 -1.60 -0.22
N THR A 78 15.47 -1.93 0.61
CA THR A 78 14.13 -1.35 0.52
C THR A 78 14.21 0.15 0.79
N ASP A 79 13.41 0.97 0.10
CA ASP A 79 13.40 2.41 0.32
C ASP A 79 12.81 2.75 1.71
N PRO A 80 13.58 3.34 2.64
CA PRO A 80 13.04 3.74 3.94
C PRO A 80 12.13 4.97 3.86
N ALA A 81 12.16 5.73 2.75
CA ALA A 81 11.34 6.91 2.57
C ALA A 81 9.97 6.52 1.99
N PRO A 82 8.85 6.92 2.63
CA PRO A 82 7.54 6.75 2.03
C PRO A 82 7.36 7.66 0.82
N ASP A 83 6.64 7.17 -0.19
CA ASP A 83 6.22 7.98 -1.33
C ASP A 83 4.73 8.33 -1.23
N THR A 84 4.39 9.60 -1.44
CA THR A 84 2.99 10.06 -1.42
C THR A 84 2.54 10.34 -2.84
N GLN A 85 1.67 9.48 -3.36
CA GLN A 85 1.12 9.63 -4.70
C GLN A 85 0.18 10.84 -4.81
N ALA A 86 -0.08 11.30 -6.04
CA ALA A 86 -0.98 12.41 -6.33
C ALA A 86 -2.43 12.20 -5.83
N ASN A 87 -2.84 10.95 -5.59
CA ASN A 87 -4.13 10.58 -5.02
C ASN A 87 -4.15 10.58 -3.46
N GLY A 88 -3.04 10.95 -2.81
CA GLY A 88 -2.87 10.98 -1.36
C GLY A 88 -2.57 9.63 -0.70
N ILE A 89 -2.37 8.56 -1.48
CA ILE A 89 -1.94 7.25 -0.96
C ILE A 89 -0.45 7.32 -0.62
N ILE A 90 -0.12 6.86 0.58
CA ILE A 90 1.27 6.74 1.05
C ILE A 90 1.71 5.29 0.86
N LEU A 91 2.75 5.09 0.05
CA LEU A 91 3.42 3.81 -0.13
C LEU A 91 4.69 3.74 0.72
N GLN A 92 5.02 2.55 1.22
CA GLN A 92 6.21 2.29 2.01
C GLN A 92 7.15 1.33 1.26
N GLY A 93 8.47 1.47 1.44
CA GLY A 93 9.40 0.54 0.80
C GLY A 93 9.28 -0.90 1.28
N LEU A 94 8.84 -1.14 2.52
CA LEU A 94 8.54 -2.48 3.02
C LEU A 94 7.42 -2.46 4.05
N VAL A 95 6.41 -3.31 3.86
CA VAL A 95 5.29 -3.50 4.77
C VAL A 95 5.17 -4.97 5.16
N LEU A 96 5.08 -5.22 6.46
CA LEU A 96 4.86 -6.55 7.04
C LEU A 96 3.43 -6.62 7.57
N TYR A 97 2.78 -7.77 7.39
CA TYR A 97 1.37 -8.00 7.74
C TYR A 97 1.23 -9.19 8.68
N GLY A 98 0.23 -9.16 9.55
CA GLY A 98 -0.02 -10.27 10.46
C GLY A 98 -0.88 -9.92 11.66
N THR A 99 -0.63 -10.60 12.78
CA THR A 99 -1.33 -10.38 14.04
C THR A 99 -0.74 -9.19 14.78
N ALA A 100 -1.59 -8.24 15.17
CA ALA A 100 -1.17 -7.05 15.91
C ALA A 100 -0.38 -7.41 17.18
N GLY A 101 0.68 -6.66 17.47
CA GLY A 101 1.58 -6.89 18.61
C GLY A 101 2.69 -7.91 18.35
N THR A 102 2.67 -8.64 17.23
CA THR A 102 3.78 -9.54 16.86
C THR A 102 5.05 -8.73 16.62
N SER A 103 6.14 -9.08 17.31
CA SER A 103 7.46 -8.46 17.11
C SER A 103 8.33 -9.37 16.27
N ILE A 104 8.67 -8.89 15.08
CA ILE A 104 9.52 -9.60 14.12
C ILE A 104 10.96 -9.11 14.35
N PRO A 105 11.90 -9.99 14.73
CA PRO A 105 13.24 -9.59 15.13
C PRO A 105 14.08 -9.10 13.95
N LYS A 106 15.06 -8.23 14.25
CA LYS A 106 16.12 -7.85 13.32
C LYS A 106 16.78 -9.10 12.72
N GLY A 107 17.11 -9.05 11.44
CA GLY A 107 17.77 -10.15 10.73
C GLY A 107 16.81 -11.23 10.21
N SER A 108 15.50 -11.11 10.47
CA SER A 108 14.50 -11.97 9.82
C SER A 108 14.60 -11.83 8.30
N ILE A 109 14.42 -12.95 7.59
CA ILE A 109 14.63 -13.05 6.14
C ILE A 109 13.31 -12.92 5.38
N ILE A 110 13.32 -12.04 4.38
CA ILE A 110 12.32 -11.95 3.31
C ILE A 110 12.97 -12.18 1.95
N GLN A 111 12.21 -12.68 0.98
CA GLN A 111 12.75 -13.11 -0.29
C GLN A 111 11.91 -12.65 -1.47
N THR A 112 12.56 -12.50 -2.62
CA THR A 112 11.86 -12.31 -3.90
C THR A 112 11.25 -13.63 -4.39
N THR A 113 10.17 -13.55 -5.17
CA THR A 113 9.53 -14.72 -5.81
C THR A 113 10.26 -15.22 -7.06
N GLY A 114 11.34 -14.54 -7.49
CA GLY A 114 12.09 -14.88 -8.69
C GLY A 114 13.07 -16.04 -8.51
N SER A 115 13.59 -16.56 -9.63
CA SER A 115 14.70 -17.51 -9.66
C SER A 115 15.90 -16.89 -10.38
N PRO A 116 17.06 -16.69 -9.72
CA PRO A 116 17.33 -16.99 -8.32
C PRO A 116 16.61 -16.04 -7.35
N ALA A 117 16.18 -16.56 -6.21
CA ALA A 117 15.57 -15.75 -5.15
C ALA A 117 16.65 -14.93 -4.44
N LEU A 118 16.41 -13.64 -4.31
CA LEU A 118 17.26 -12.75 -3.52
C LEU A 118 16.73 -12.70 -2.09
N SER A 119 17.63 -12.80 -1.12
CA SER A 119 17.29 -12.75 0.30
C SER A 119 17.64 -11.39 0.89
N PHE A 120 16.73 -10.86 1.71
CA PHE A 120 16.87 -9.59 2.40
C PHE A 120 16.68 -9.81 3.90
N ALA A 121 17.56 -9.21 4.71
CA ALA A 121 17.49 -9.27 6.15
C ALA A 121 16.90 -7.96 6.69
N LEU A 122 15.95 -8.04 7.64
CA LEU A 122 15.42 -6.85 8.31
C LEU A 122 16.52 -6.09 9.06
N ASP A 123 16.57 -4.77 8.88
CA ASP A 123 17.61 -3.92 9.48
C ASP A 123 17.39 -3.68 10.98
N ALA A 124 16.13 -3.75 11.43
CA ALA A 124 15.68 -3.57 12.80
C ALA A 124 14.51 -4.50 13.13
N ALA A 125 14.21 -4.64 14.42
CA ALA A 125 12.98 -5.33 14.83
C ALA A 125 11.75 -4.48 14.49
N VAL A 126 10.69 -5.12 14.00
CA VAL A 126 9.44 -4.46 13.59
C VAL A 126 8.28 -5.05 14.38
N THR A 127 7.49 -4.20 15.04
CA THR A 127 6.30 -4.63 15.77
C THR A 127 5.04 -4.26 15.00
N LEU A 128 4.25 -5.27 14.64
CA LEU A 128 3.00 -5.10 13.89
C LEU A 128 2.01 -4.26 14.68
N GLN A 129 1.53 -3.18 14.07
CA GLN A 129 0.56 -2.30 14.70
C GLN A 129 -0.86 -2.86 14.57
N PRO A 130 -1.78 -2.46 15.47
CA PRO A 130 -3.18 -2.77 15.32
C PRO A 130 -3.72 -2.30 13.97
N ALA A 131 -4.61 -3.13 13.44
CA ALA A 131 -5.34 -2.83 12.24
C ALA A 131 -6.23 -1.58 12.46
N THR A 132 -6.36 -0.71 11.46
CA THR A 132 -7.09 0.56 11.57
C THR A 132 -8.31 0.55 10.65
N ASN A 133 -9.46 0.94 11.17
CA ASN A 133 -10.68 1.13 10.39
C ASN A 133 -10.66 2.48 9.64
N ALA A 134 -11.18 2.48 8.42
CA ALA A 134 -11.37 3.66 7.60
C ALA A 134 -12.54 4.46 8.15
N VAL A 135 -12.30 5.76 8.22
CA VAL A 135 -13.29 6.74 8.63
C VAL A 135 -13.39 7.76 7.50
N GLN A 136 -14.62 7.97 7.02
CA GLN A 136 -14.92 8.93 5.97
C GLN A 136 -16.08 9.82 6.43
N THR A 137 -16.03 11.09 6.04
CA THR A 137 -17.07 12.06 6.39
C THR A 137 -17.75 12.54 5.12
N LEU A 138 -19.06 12.33 5.05
CA LEU A 138 -19.94 12.98 4.09
C LEU A 138 -20.29 14.37 4.61
N VAL A 139 -20.03 15.39 3.81
CA VAL A 139 -20.33 16.79 4.14
C VAL A 139 -21.21 17.38 3.05
N PHE A 140 -22.25 18.10 3.48
CA PHE A 140 -23.09 18.93 2.64
C PHE A 140 -22.68 20.39 2.79
N SER A 141 -22.62 21.13 1.68
CA SER A 141 -22.26 22.56 1.71
C SER A 141 -23.27 23.46 2.43
N ARG A 142 -24.46 22.93 2.70
CA ARG A 142 -25.57 23.54 3.44
C ARG A 142 -26.59 22.46 3.81
N THR A 143 -27.50 22.76 4.74
CA THR A 143 -28.59 21.82 5.10
C THR A 143 -29.56 21.66 3.91
N PRO A 144 -29.69 20.45 3.35
CA PRO A 144 -30.67 20.20 2.28
C PRO A 144 -32.12 20.33 2.79
N THR A 145 -33.01 20.82 1.93
CA THR A 145 -34.46 20.88 2.20
C THR A 145 -35.28 20.04 1.22
N ALA A 146 -34.69 19.57 0.13
CA ALA A 146 -35.30 18.66 -0.83
C ALA A 146 -34.24 17.90 -1.65
N GLY A 147 -34.69 16.92 -2.44
CA GLY A 147 -33.86 16.16 -3.37
C GLY A 147 -33.33 14.84 -2.81
N SER A 148 -32.34 14.27 -3.51
CA SER A 148 -31.68 13.03 -3.12
C SER A 148 -30.24 12.99 -3.61
N TYR A 149 -29.44 12.07 -3.07
CA TYR A 149 -28.08 11.79 -3.49
C TYR A 149 -27.84 10.28 -3.53
N THR A 150 -26.83 9.85 -4.28
CA THR A 150 -26.40 8.44 -4.30
C THR A 150 -24.94 8.33 -3.86
N LEU A 151 -24.65 7.31 -3.06
CA LEU A 151 -23.29 6.96 -2.65
C LEU A 151 -22.79 5.82 -3.53
N SER A 152 -21.60 6.00 -4.09
CA SER A 152 -20.85 4.95 -4.79
C SER A 152 -19.72 4.46 -3.89
N LEU A 153 -19.65 3.15 -3.63
CA LEU A 153 -18.60 2.50 -2.85
C LEU A 153 -17.85 1.51 -3.74
N THR A 154 -16.53 1.54 -3.72
CA THR A 154 -15.70 0.51 -4.39
C THR A 154 -15.51 -0.68 -3.46
N ALA A 155 -16.14 -1.81 -3.77
CA ALA A 155 -15.99 -3.08 -3.08
C ALA A 155 -14.53 -3.54 -3.01
N PRO A 156 -14.16 -4.37 -2.02
CA PRO A 156 -12.82 -4.98 -1.96
C PRO A 156 -12.42 -5.76 -3.23
N SER A 157 -13.41 -6.24 -4.00
CA SER A 157 -13.23 -6.89 -5.31
C SER A 157 -12.79 -5.93 -6.43
N GLY A 158 -12.88 -4.61 -6.20
CA GLY A 158 -12.71 -3.56 -7.21
C GLY A 158 -14.02 -3.11 -7.87
N SER A 159 -15.14 -3.82 -7.67
CA SER A 159 -16.44 -3.45 -8.22
C SER A 159 -16.97 -2.16 -7.60
N VAL A 160 -17.49 -1.24 -8.41
CA VAL A 160 -18.19 -0.05 -7.88
C VAL A 160 -19.67 -0.38 -7.74
N VAL A 161 -20.18 -0.30 -6.51
CA VAL A 161 -21.60 -0.48 -6.18
C VAL A 161 -22.22 0.85 -5.75
N GLN A 162 -23.49 1.05 -6.08
CA GLN A 162 -24.20 2.30 -5.82
C GLN A 162 -25.44 2.07 -4.98
N THR A 163 -25.68 2.97 -4.04
CA THR A 163 -26.93 2.96 -3.28
C THR A 163 -28.08 3.36 -4.20
N GLN A 164 -29.28 2.85 -3.91
CA GLN A 164 -30.50 3.51 -4.37
C GLN A 164 -30.54 4.96 -3.85
N PRO A 165 -31.25 5.89 -4.53
CA PRO A 165 -31.31 7.29 -4.10
C PRO A 165 -31.65 7.44 -2.62
N ILE A 166 -30.80 8.19 -1.93
CA ILE A 166 -30.91 8.54 -0.52
C ILE A 166 -31.57 9.91 -0.42
N ALA A 167 -32.73 9.97 0.20
CA ALA A 167 -33.49 11.22 0.32
C ALA A 167 -32.76 12.23 1.22
N TYR A 168 -32.98 13.52 0.97
CA TYR A 168 -32.38 14.63 1.73
C TYR A 168 -32.62 14.55 3.25
N ASN A 169 -33.74 13.95 3.67
CA ASN A 169 -34.16 13.79 5.05
C ASN A 169 -33.89 12.39 5.62
N ALA A 170 -33.13 11.54 4.92
CA ALA A 170 -32.72 10.24 5.45
C ALA A 170 -31.85 10.43 6.70
N LEU A 171 -32.17 9.69 7.77
CA LEU A 171 -31.38 9.69 8.99
C LEU A 171 -30.25 8.66 8.89
N ALA A 172 -29.20 8.84 9.67
CA ALA A 172 -28.06 7.90 9.67
C ALA A 172 -28.49 6.46 9.92
N GLN A 173 -29.22 6.19 11.02
CA GLN A 173 -29.54 4.82 11.46
C GLN A 173 -31.03 4.49 11.52
N ALA A 174 -31.91 5.49 11.50
CA ALA A 174 -33.35 5.27 11.66
C ALA A 174 -34.10 5.38 10.33
N THR A 175 -34.92 4.39 10.03
CA THR A 175 -35.81 4.42 8.87
C THR A 175 -37.11 5.12 9.25
N GLN A 176 -37.58 6.05 8.42
CA GLN A 176 -38.85 6.73 8.65
C GLN A 176 -39.97 6.04 7.88
N ILE A 177 -41.10 5.82 8.56
CA ILE A 177 -42.35 5.41 7.95
C ILE A 177 -43.32 6.58 8.07
N VAL A 178 -43.82 7.04 6.93
CA VAL A 178 -44.66 8.22 6.82
C VAL A 178 -46.02 7.85 6.24
N PHE A 179 -47.08 8.33 6.89
CA PHE A 179 -48.45 8.12 6.46
C PHE A 179 -48.97 9.41 5.83
N SER A 180 -49.62 9.33 4.66
CA SER A 180 -50.20 10.52 4.02
C SER A 180 -51.42 11.07 4.75
N LYS A 181 -52.11 10.22 5.53
CA LYS A 181 -53.17 10.59 6.47
C LYS A 181 -53.50 9.41 7.40
N THR A 182 -54.22 9.68 8.48
CA THR A 182 -54.77 8.63 9.35
C THR A 182 -55.85 7.84 8.62
N ALA A 183 -55.61 6.56 8.34
CA ALA A 183 -56.64 5.67 7.79
C ALA A 183 -57.55 5.14 8.91
N ALA A 184 -58.84 4.99 8.63
CA ALA A 184 -59.80 4.46 9.61
C ALA A 184 -59.62 2.95 9.84
N SER A 185 -59.17 2.20 8.83
CA SER A 185 -59.04 0.74 8.90
C SER A 185 -58.02 0.18 7.90
N GLY A 186 -57.66 -1.09 8.13
CA GLY A 186 -56.77 -1.88 7.30
C GLY A 186 -55.45 -2.20 7.98
N SER A 187 -54.62 -2.97 7.28
CA SER A 187 -53.37 -3.51 7.80
C SER A 187 -52.28 -3.44 6.74
N TYR A 188 -51.04 -3.38 7.18
CA TYR A 188 -49.84 -3.42 6.34
C TYR A 188 -48.82 -4.42 6.89
N THR A 189 -47.82 -4.75 6.09
CA THR A 189 -46.68 -5.57 6.51
C THR A 189 -45.40 -4.82 6.26
N LEU A 190 -44.41 -5.03 7.13
CA LEU A 190 -43.06 -4.53 6.95
C LEU A 190 -42.18 -5.67 6.48
N GLN A 191 -41.47 -5.44 5.37
CA GLN A 191 -40.42 -6.32 4.88
C GLN A 191 -39.08 -5.75 5.34
N LEU A 192 -38.34 -6.52 6.13
CA LEU A 192 -36.99 -6.21 6.64
C LEU A 192 -36.02 -7.22 6.01
N ASP A 193 -35.29 -6.79 4.99
CA ASP A 193 -34.54 -7.67 4.09
C ASP A 193 -35.42 -8.83 3.58
N ASP A 194 -35.16 -10.06 4.06
CA ASP A 194 -35.86 -11.29 3.66
C ASP A 194 -36.96 -11.71 4.65
N ALA A 195 -37.20 -10.95 5.73
CA ALA A 195 -38.20 -11.25 6.76
C ALA A 195 -39.43 -10.33 6.66
N THR A 196 -40.62 -10.90 6.80
CA THR A 196 -41.89 -10.15 6.76
C THR A 196 -42.60 -10.21 8.10
N THR A 197 -43.02 -9.06 8.63
CA THR A 197 -43.86 -9.03 9.84
C THR A 197 -45.22 -9.68 9.58
N ALA A 198 -45.88 -10.12 10.66
CA ALA A 198 -47.33 -10.32 10.62
C ALA A 198 -48.04 -9.02 10.20
N ALA A 199 -49.31 -9.12 9.81
CA ALA A 199 -50.13 -7.96 9.49
C ALA A 199 -50.22 -7.01 10.70
N ILE A 200 -49.83 -5.75 10.48
CA ILE A 200 -49.85 -4.67 11.45
C ILE A 200 -51.03 -3.78 11.14
N ASP A 201 -51.88 -3.52 12.13
CA ASP A 201 -52.99 -2.57 11.96
C ASP A 201 -52.48 -1.18 11.60
N ILE A 202 -53.17 -0.49 10.68
CA ILE A 202 -52.81 0.88 10.26
C ILE A 202 -52.79 1.86 11.44
N ASN A 203 -53.56 1.58 12.50
CA ASN A 203 -53.65 2.39 13.71
C ASN A 203 -52.76 1.91 14.86
N ALA A 204 -51.92 0.88 14.63
CA ALA A 204 -51.01 0.32 15.61
C ALA A 204 -50.20 1.41 16.33
N THR A 205 -50.03 1.23 17.63
CA THR A 205 -49.16 2.07 18.46
C THR A 205 -47.68 1.74 18.19
N PRO A 206 -46.73 2.63 18.50
CA PRO A 206 -45.30 2.32 18.40
C PRO A 206 -44.91 1.02 19.11
N ALA A 207 -45.53 0.71 20.25
CA ALA A 207 -45.29 -0.53 20.99
C ALA A 207 -45.76 -1.77 20.21
N GLN A 208 -46.91 -1.71 19.55
CA GLN A 208 -47.41 -2.81 18.73
C GLN A 208 -46.55 -3.03 17.49
N ILE A 209 -46.08 -1.96 16.85
CA ILE A 209 -45.16 -2.06 15.71
C ILE A 209 -43.81 -2.64 16.18
N THR A 210 -43.30 -2.18 17.33
CA THR A 210 -42.09 -2.73 17.96
C THR A 210 -42.24 -4.22 18.20
N GLN A 211 -43.37 -4.67 18.74
CA GLN A 211 -43.64 -6.08 18.97
C GLN A 211 -43.68 -6.89 17.66
N ALA A 212 -44.32 -6.36 16.61
CA ALA A 212 -44.38 -7.02 15.31
C ALA A 212 -43.00 -7.18 14.65
N VAL A 213 -42.13 -6.18 14.79
CA VAL A 213 -40.75 -6.22 14.28
C VAL A 213 -39.88 -7.14 15.14
N ALA A 214 -39.96 -7.04 16.47
CA ALA A 214 -39.17 -7.84 17.40
C ALA A 214 -39.52 -9.35 17.36
N ALA A 215 -40.68 -9.71 16.82
CA ALA A 215 -41.06 -11.10 16.56
C ALA A 215 -40.26 -11.74 15.41
N LEU A 216 -39.60 -10.92 14.57
CA LEU A 216 -38.74 -11.43 13.49
C LEU A 216 -37.36 -11.82 14.05
N PRO A 217 -36.86 -13.04 13.73
CA PRO A 217 -35.53 -13.46 14.15
C PRO A 217 -34.44 -12.47 13.71
N GLY A 218 -33.58 -12.07 14.64
CA GLY A 218 -32.49 -11.12 14.41
C GLY A 218 -32.85 -9.65 14.69
N PHE A 219 -34.13 -9.32 14.87
CA PHE A 219 -34.61 -7.95 15.08
C PHE A 219 -35.23 -7.71 16.47
N GLU A 220 -34.89 -8.55 17.45
CA GLU A 220 -35.51 -8.54 18.79
C GLU A 220 -35.29 -7.22 19.56
N THR A 221 -34.23 -6.48 19.21
CA THR A 221 -33.87 -5.20 19.84
C THR A 221 -34.36 -3.98 19.05
N ALA A 222 -35.12 -4.17 17.98
CA ALA A 222 -35.69 -3.06 17.23
C ALA A 222 -36.59 -2.20 18.13
N GLN A 223 -36.61 -0.90 17.87
CA GLN A 223 -37.41 0.07 18.62
C GLN A 223 -38.12 1.00 17.65
N VAL A 224 -39.41 1.25 17.93
CA VAL A 224 -40.23 2.17 17.14
C VAL A 224 -40.63 3.35 18.01
N THR A 225 -40.35 4.56 17.52
CA THR A 225 -40.72 5.82 18.17
C THR A 225 -41.65 6.62 17.26
N ALA A 226 -42.71 7.21 17.82
CA ALA A 226 -43.57 8.12 17.06
C ALA A 226 -42.88 9.47 16.83
N THR A 227 -43.09 10.08 15.66
CA THR A 227 -42.61 11.43 15.34
C THR A 227 -43.76 12.35 14.97
N GLY A 228 -43.85 13.48 15.67
CA GLY A 228 -44.80 14.55 15.39
C GLY A 228 -46.27 14.12 15.45
N THR A 229 -47.10 14.84 14.70
CA THR A 229 -48.54 14.57 14.50
C THR A 229 -48.73 13.77 13.20
N GLY A 230 -49.60 12.75 13.22
CA GLY A 230 -49.96 11.99 12.00
C GLY A 230 -49.40 10.57 11.87
N LYS A 231 -49.12 9.86 12.98
CA LYS A 231 -48.71 8.43 12.99
C LYS A 231 -47.42 8.15 12.19
N ASN A 232 -46.50 9.11 12.10
CA ASN A 232 -45.17 8.85 11.54
C ASN A 232 -44.30 8.13 12.57
N TYR A 233 -43.44 7.23 12.09
CA TYR A 233 -42.61 6.39 12.95
C TYR A 233 -41.15 6.40 12.53
N LEU A 234 -40.27 6.35 13.52
CA LEU A 234 -38.85 6.05 13.36
C LEU A 234 -38.60 4.63 13.84
N LEU A 235 -38.03 3.81 12.95
CA LEU A 235 -37.59 2.46 13.24
C LEU A 235 -36.07 2.48 13.40
N GLY A 236 -35.59 2.15 14.61
CA GLY A 236 -34.17 2.03 14.92
C GLY A 236 -33.82 0.61 15.37
N PHE A 237 -32.60 0.17 15.03
CA PHE A 237 -32.12 -1.19 15.35
C PHE A 237 -31.03 -1.21 16.43
N GLY A 238 -30.65 -0.04 16.96
CA GLY A 238 -29.64 0.08 18.02
C GLY A 238 -28.28 -0.47 17.61
N ALA A 239 -27.63 -1.20 18.51
CA ALA A 239 -26.32 -1.83 18.29
C ALA A 239 -26.44 -3.16 17.52
N ARG A 240 -27.22 -3.17 16.44
CA ARG A 240 -27.38 -4.34 15.55
C ARG A 240 -27.36 -3.90 14.09
N TYR A 241 -27.28 -4.90 13.22
CA TYR A 241 -27.43 -4.73 11.80
C TYR A 241 -28.78 -4.06 11.47
N ALA A 242 -28.75 -2.97 10.69
CA ALA A 242 -29.94 -2.29 10.21
C ALA A 242 -30.31 -2.77 8.80
N PRO A 243 -31.51 -3.32 8.57
CA PRO A 243 -31.94 -3.87 7.29
C PRO A 243 -32.44 -2.78 6.33
N ALA A 244 -32.60 -3.15 5.06
CA ALA A 244 -33.49 -2.44 4.15
C ALA A 244 -34.94 -2.68 4.58
N ILE A 245 -35.76 -1.63 4.61
CA ILE A 245 -37.19 -1.73 4.94
C ILE A 245 -38.03 -1.32 3.75
N SER A 246 -39.08 -2.10 3.48
CA SER A 246 -40.17 -1.71 2.60
C SER A 246 -41.53 -2.05 3.24
N VAL A 247 -42.60 -1.46 2.70
CA VAL A 247 -43.97 -1.65 3.19
C VAL A 247 -44.78 -2.31 2.07
N THR A 248 -45.59 -3.30 2.43
CA THR A 248 -46.55 -3.93 1.50
C THR A 248 -47.96 -3.96 2.12
N GLY A 249 -48.97 -3.78 1.26
CA GLY A 249 -50.39 -3.85 1.62
C GLY A 249 -50.88 -2.59 2.31
N VAL A 250 -51.30 -1.57 1.53
CA VAL A 250 -51.92 -0.36 2.10
C VAL A 250 -53.40 -0.36 1.74
N SER A 251 -54.27 -0.21 2.74
CA SER A 251 -55.73 -0.13 2.52
C SER A 251 -56.12 1.07 1.67
N ALA A 252 -57.24 0.92 0.95
CA ALA A 252 -57.73 1.92 0.00
C ALA A 252 -57.85 3.31 0.63
N GLY A 253 -57.18 4.29 0.01
CA GLY A 253 -57.30 5.69 0.35
C GLY A 253 -56.15 6.27 1.18
N THR A 254 -55.24 5.48 1.76
CA THR A 254 -54.03 5.99 2.44
C THR A 254 -52.79 5.52 1.70
N THR A 255 -51.75 6.35 1.66
CA THR A 255 -50.44 5.97 1.12
C THR A 255 -49.41 5.96 2.24
N MET A 256 -48.55 4.95 2.23
CA MET A 256 -47.42 4.85 3.14
C MET A 256 -46.14 5.01 2.33
N SER A 257 -45.23 5.86 2.79
CA SER A 257 -43.89 5.97 2.21
C SER A 257 -42.84 5.61 3.25
N VAL A 258 -41.78 4.97 2.77
CA VAL A 258 -40.61 4.65 3.57
C VAL A 258 -39.47 5.54 3.12
N VAL A 259 -38.83 6.20 4.08
CA VAL A 259 -37.55 6.89 3.88
C VAL A 259 -36.48 6.04 4.56
N PRO A 260 -35.75 5.19 3.81
CA PRO A 260 -34.74 4.32 4.39
C PRO A 260 -33.61 5.12 5.03
N SER A 261 -33.04 4.59 6.11
CA SER A 261 -31.83 5.15 6.69
C SER A 261 -30.65 5.04 5.73
N VAL A 262 -29.66 5.92 5.91
CA VAL A 262 -28.39 5.84 5.17
C VAL A 262 -27.70 4.52 5.46
N GLN A 263 -27.72 4.06 6.72
CA GLN A 263 -27.23 2.75 7.14
C GLN A 263 -27.88 1.61 6.36
N GLY A 264 -29.22 1.57 6.28
CA GLY A 264 -29.94 0.52 5.56
C GLY A 264 -29.67 0.53 4.05
N ARG A 265 -29.44 1.72 3.46
CA ARG A 265 -29.06 1.86 2.04
C ARG A 265 -27.68 1.28 1.75
N ILE A 266 -26.72 1.48 2.65
CA ILE A 266 -25.36 0.93 2.53
C ILE A 266 -25.37 -0.58 2.77
N ASN A 267 -26.10 -1.04 3.78
CA ASN A 267 -26.21 -2.46 4.13
C ASN A 267 -26.87 -3.30 3.01
N ALA A 268 -27.75 -2.68 2.22
CA ALA A 268 -28.41 -3.31 1.08
C ALA A 268 -27.52 -3.46 -0.17
N LEU A 269 -26.30 -2.91 -0.16
CA LEU A 269 -25.39 -3.00 -1.31
C LEU A 269 -24.94 -4.45 -1.53
N VAL A 270 -25.16 -4.94 -2.74
CA VAL A 270 -24.70 -6.25 -3.19
C VAL A 270 -23.60 -6.04 -4.22
N ASP A 271 -22.47 -6.72 -4.03
CA ASP A 271 -21.42 -6.80 -5.04
C ASP A 271 -21.83 -7.86 -6.09
N PRO A 272 -22.10 -7.46 -7.35
CA PRO A 272 -22.55 -8.40 -8.37
C PRO A 272 -21.45 -9.39 -8.79
N SER A 273 -20.17 -9.11 -8.49
CA SER A 273 -19.05 -9.96 -8.87
C SER A 273 -18.85 -11.17 -7.95
N ASP A 274 -19.29 -11.08 -6.70
CA ASP A 274 -19.15 -12.16 -5.70
C ASP A 274 -20.48 -12.52 -5.00
N SER A 275 -21.58 -11.85 -5.35
CA SER A 275 -22.92 -12.03 -4.76
C SER A 275 -22.98 -11.81 -3.23
N THR A 276 -22.03 -11.06 -2.66
CA THR A 276 -21.99 -10.76 -1.22
C THR A 276 -22.50 -9.36 -0.91
N GLN A 277 -22.78 -9.10 0.37
CA GLN A 277 -23.05 -7.76 0.91
C GLN A 277 -21.83 -7.31 1.73
N PRO A 278 -20.77 -6.77 1.11
CA PRO A 278 -19.50 -6.53 1.81
C PRO A 278 -19.56 -5.39 2.83
N PHE A 279 -20.62 -4.56 2.80
CA PHE A 279 -20.70 -3.32 3.58
C PHE A 279 -21.70 -3.36 4.74
N THR A 280 -22.06 -4.55 5.21
CA THR A 280 -23.05 -4.70 6.30
C THR A 280 -22.52 -4.22 7.66
N ASP A 281 -21.21 -4.09 7.83
CA ASP A 281 -20.54 -3.66 9.06
C ASP A 281 -20.04 -2.21 9.03
N VAL A 282 -20.53 -1.40 8.10
CA VAL A 282 -20.30 0.05 8.14
C VAL A 282 -21.14 0.61 9.30
N ALA A 283 -20.58 1.49 10.12
CA ALA A 283 -21.36 2.29 11.06
C ALA A 283 -21.54 3.70 10.51
N VAL A 284 -22.79 4.12 10.33
CA VAL A 284 -23.13 5.50 9.94
C VAL A 284 -23.56 6.26 11.19
N ALA A 285 -22.86 7.35 11.49
CA ALA A 285 -23.19 8.25 12.60
C ALA A 285 -23.54 9.63 12.07
N GLN A 286 -24.57 10.27 12.64
CA GLN A 286 -24.95 11.62 12.27
C GLN A 286 -24.21 12.62 13.16
N ALA A 287 -23.27 13.37 12.58
CA ALA A 287 -22.53 14.41 13.30
C ALA A 287 -23.32 15.73 13.35
N SER A 288 -24.05 16.04 12.29
CA SER A 288 -24.98 17.19 12.22
C SER A 288 -26.01 16.99 11.10
N GLN A 289 -26.87 17.97 10.83
CA GLN A 289 -27.73 17.93 9.63
C GLN A 289 -26.96 18.12 8.32
N GLN A 290 -25.68 18.51 8.39
CA GLN A 290 -24.81 18.73 7.23
C GLN A 290 -23.66 17.72 7.15
N ALA A 291 -23.51 16.83 8.13
CA ALA A 291 -22.39 15.92 8.17
C ALA A 291 -22.77 14.55 8.74
N MET A 292 -22.27 13.50 8.09
CA MET A 292 -22.37 12.12 8.54
C MET A 292 -21.00 11.46 8.46
N THR A 293 -20.71 10.57 9.40
CA THR A 293 -19.48 9.79 9.44
C THR A 293 -19.78 8.34 9.11
N LEU A 294 -19.00 7.78 8.19
CA LEU A 294 -19.00 6.38 7.80
C LEU A 294 -17.74 5.73 8.40
N THR A 295 -17.92 4.75 9.27
CA THR A 295 -16.83 3.98 9.87
C THR A 295 -16.91 2.54 9.39
N PHE A 296 -16.00 2.13 8.52
CA PHE A 296 -15.97 0.77 7.98
C PHE A 296 -15.45 -0.21 9.02
N GLY A 297 -16.14 -1.33 9.23
CA GLY A 297 -15.83 -2.26 10.32
C GLY A 297 -16.12 -1.71 11.72
N GLY A 298 -16.91 -0.64 11.83
CA GLY A 298 -17.38 -0.08 13.10
C GLY A 298 -18.80 -0.51 13.47
N GLY A 299 -19.54 -1.12 12.53
CA GLY A 299 -20.91 -1.59 12.70
C GLY A 299 -20.99 -3.11 12.92
N PHE A 300 -22.21 -3.62 12.91
CA PHE A 300 -22.50 -5.04 13.08
C PHE A 300 -22.77 -5.68 11.72
N ALA A 301 -21.90 -6.60 11.30
CA ALA A 301 -22.11 -7.36 10.09
C ALA A 301 -23.40 -8.20 10.17
N ARG A 302 -24.05 -8.38 9.02
CA ARG A 302 -25.11 -9.38 8.88
C ARG A 302 -24.50 -10.77 9.07
N THR A 303 -25.20 -11.67 9.74
CA THR A 303 -24.74 -13.07 9.90
C THR A 303 -24.42 -13.69 8.54
N GLY A 304 -23.21 -14.21 8.38
CA GLY A 304 -22.73 -14.82 7.13
C GLY A 304 -22.19 -13.84 6.09
N ALA A 305 -22.30 -12.52 6.31
CA ALA A 305 -21.70 -11.52 5.44
C ALA A 305 -20.21 -11.28 5.79
N PRO A 306 -19.39 -10.83 4.83
CA PRO A 306 -18.02 -10.43 5.09
C PRO A 306 -17.94 -9.29 6.10
N VAL A 307 -16.86 -9.28 6.90
CA VAL A 307 -16.48 -8.14 7.73
C VAL A 307 -15.44 -7.31 6.98
N SER A 308 -15.71 -6.01 6.83
CA SER A 308 -14.80 -5.00 6.30
C SER A 308 -13.71 -4.60 7.29
N GLY A 309 -13.84 -4.94 8.57
CA GLY A 309 -12.90 -4.61 9.66
C GLY A 309 -11.45 -4.58 9.23
N ALA A 310 -10.73 -3.53 9.61
CA ALA A 310 -9.33 -3.23 9.35
C ALA A 310 -8.64 -4.10 8.28
N ARG A 311 -9.11 -3.91 7.05
CA ARG A 311 -8.55 -4.37 5.78
C ARG A 311 -8.40 -3.13 4.89
N ALA A 312 -7.89 -3.27 3.68
CA ALA A 312 -8.11 -2.23 2.68
C ALA A 312 -9.62 -2.09 2.47
N GLN A 313 -10.16 -0.90 2.69
CA GLN A 313 -11.59 -0.64 2.75
C GLN A 313 -12.03 0.31 1.64
N ALA A 314 -13.31 0.24 1.30
CA ALA A 314 -13.91 1.00 0.22
C ALA A 314 -13.76 2.51 0.41
N ARG A 315 -13.53 3.22 -0.70
CA ARG A 315 -13.67 4.67 -0.75
C ARG A 315 -15.10 5.02 -1.21
N ALA A 316 -15.78 5.85 -0.43
CA ALA A 316 -17.10 6.36 -0.79
C ALA A 316 -16.95 7.63 -1.64
N THR A 317 -17.83 7.78 -2.61
CA THR A 317 -17.98 8.99 -3.42
C THR A 317 -19.46 9.31 -3.59
N VAL A 318 -19.78 10.57 -3.89
CA VAL A 318 -21.17 10.98 -4.16
C VAL A 318 -21.35 11.12 -5.67
N THR A 319 -22.42 10.54 -6.22
CA THR A 319 -22.69 10.53 -7.67
C THR A 319 -24.16 10.23 -7.95
N PRO A 320 -24.89 11.03 -8.77
CA PRO A 320 -25.10 12.47 -8.73
C PRO A 320 -25.88 12.96 -7.49
N SER A 321 -25.81 14.25 -7.17
CA SER A 321 -26.62 14.91 -6.13
C SER A 321 -27.69 15.79 -6.78
N GLY A 322 -28.96 15.52 -6.47
CA GLY A 322 -30.10 16.39 -6.77
C GLY A 322 -30.52 17.23 -5.56
N LEU A 323 -29.65 17.38 -4.56
CA LEU A 323 -29.96 18.08 -3.31
C LEU A 323 -30.07 19.59 -3.52
N VAL A 324 -31.10 20.18 -2.92
CA VAL A 324 -31.32 21.64 -2.90
C VAL A 324 -31.67 22.14 -1.50
N ALA A 325 -31.33 23.39 -1.22
CA ALA A 325 -31.81 24.15 -0.07
C ALA A 325 -32.59 25.36 -0.60
N GLY A 326 -33.92 25.28 -0.62
CA GLY A 326 -34.76 26.16 -1.42
C GLY A 326 -34.41 26.03 -2.90
N ASN A 327 -33.92 27.12 -3.50
CA ASN A 327 -33.56 27.18 -4.93
C ASN A 327 -32.04 27.00 -5.17
N LEU A 328 -31.25 26.76 -4.13
CA LEU A 328 -29.80 26.69 -4.21
C LEU A 328 -29.33 25.24 -4.17
N LEU A 329 -28.42 24.86 -5.08
CA LEU A 329 -27.83 23.53 -5.09
C LEU A 329 -27.02 23.27 -3.81
N VAL A 330 -27.12 22.03 -3.32
CA VAL A 330 -26.28 21.52 -2.24
C VAL A 330 -25.23 20.58 -2.82
N ASN A 331 -23.98 20.94 -2.60
CA ASN A 331 -22.86 20.09 -2.96
C ASN A 331 -22.64 19.09 -1.82
N ALA A 332 -22.46 17.83 -2.19
CA ALA A 332 -22.15 16.74 -1.28
C ALA A 332 -20.75 16.23 -1.61
N SER A 333 -19.88 16.13 -0.60
CA SER A 333 -18.52 15.65 -0.78
C SER A 333 -18.18 14.63 0.30
N ILE A 334 -17.30 13.68 -0.05
CA ILE A 334 -16.72 12.74 0.90
C ILE A 334 -15.28 13.13 1.12
N SER A 335 -14.88 13.24 2.39
CA SER A 335 -13.50 13.41 2.81
C SER A 335 -13.04 12.19 3.60
N GLN A 336 -11.85 11.70 3.33
CA GLN A 336 -11.26 10.58 4.05
C GLN A 336 -10.52 11.11 5.28
N VAL A 337 -10.97 10.68 6.46
CA VAL A 337 -10.40 11.07 7.76
C VAL A 337 -9.32 10.08 8.18
N THR A 338 -9.58 8.79 7.99
CA THR A 338 -8.66 7.71 8.34
C THR A 338 -8.65 6.68 7.21
N VAL A 339 -7.46 6.27 6.79
CA VAL A 339 -7.28 5.20 5.80
C VAL A 339 -7.39 3.86 6.52
N GLY A 340 -8.26 2.99 6.00
CA GLY A 340 -8.39 1.63 6.50
C GLY A 340 -7.18 0.81 6.09
N LYS A 341 -6.54 0.15 7.05
CA LYS A 341 -5.38 -0.70 6.81
C LYS A 341 -5.41 -1.94 7.70
N PRO A 342 -4.96 -3.10 7.18
CA PRO A 342 -4.74 -4.28 8.01
C PRO A 342 -3.66 -4.06 9.07
N ALA A 343 -3.61 -4.98 10.03
CA ALA A 343 -2.54 -5.02 11.01
C ALA A 343 -1.21 -5.18 10.27
N SER A 344 -0.41 -4.13 10.34
CA SER A 344 0.83 -4.02 9.58
C SER A 344 1.83 -3.12 10.28
N ALA A 345 3.08 -3.19 9.83
CA ALA A 345 4.09 -2.21 10.18
C ALA A 345 5.07 -2.02 9.02
N ALA A 346 5.54 -0.78 8.87
CA ALA A 346 6.61 -0.47 7.95
C ALA A 346 7.95 -0.91 8.55
N GLY A 347 8.84 -1.39 7.69
CA GLY A 347 10.20 -1.77 8.07
C GLY A 347 11.20 -1.38 7.00
N SER A 348 12.44 -1.81 7.18
CA SER A 348 13.45 -1.78 6.14
C SER A 348 14.25 -3.08 6.14
N ALA A 349 14.71 -3.48 4.97
CA ALA A 349 15.53 -4.65 4.78
C ALA A 349 16.64 -4.40 3.76
N THR A 350 17.77 -5.05 3.99
CA THR A 350 18.95 -4.99 3.12
C THR A 350 19.22 -6.37 2.51
N CYS A 351 19.52 -6.40 1.22
CA CYS A 351 19.87 -7.62 0.50
C CYS A 351 21.11 -8.27 1.14
N THR A 352 21.07 -9.57 1.38
CA THR A 352 22.21 -10.30 1.94
C THR A 352 23.33 -10.50 0.91
N GLN A 353 23.02 -10.31 -0.37
CA GLN A 353 23.97 -10.33 -1.47
C GLN A 353 24.21 -8.90 -1.97
N PRO A 354 25.40 -8.33 -1.75
CA PRO A 354 25.75 -7.01 -2.24
C PRO A 354 25.71 -6.93 -3.79
N GLY A 355 25.56 -5.73 -4.33
CA GLY A 355 25.55 -5.47 -5.76
C GLY A 355 24.27 -4.79 -6.26
N PRO A 356 24.25 -4.37 -7.54
CA PRO A 356 23.15 -3.66 -8.17
C PRO A 356 22.03 -4.62 -8.56
N ASN A 357 21.40 -5.24 -7.55
CA ASN A 357 20.25 -6.10 -7.76
C ASN A 357 18.99 -5.26 -7.95
N VAL A 358 18.35 -5.34 -9.11
CA VAL A 358 17.10 -4.63 -9.39
C VAL A 358 15.93 -5.43 -8.81
N VAL A 359 15.23 -4.84 -7.84
CA VAL A 359 14.11 -5.47 -7.14
C VAL A 359 12.90 -4.53 -7.21
N PRO A 360 11.97 -4.77 -8.16
CA PRO A 360 10.82 -3.90 -8.36
C PRO A 360 9.79 -4.04 -7.24
N ALA A 361 8.88 -3.07 -7.13
CA ALA A 361 7.69 -3.12 -6.27
C ALA A 361 6.92 -4.43 -6.46
N GLY A 362 6.40 -4.99 -5.37
CA GLY A 362 5.60 -6.22 -5.40
C GLY A 362 6.39 -7.53 -5.50
N SER A 363 7.73 -7.49 -5.50
CA SER A 363 8.55 -8.69 -5.68
C SER A 363 9.00 -9.36 -4.38
N LEU A 364 9.14 -8.60 -3.27
CA LEU A 364 9.48 -9.11 -1.94
C LEU A 364 8.22 -9.59 -1.21
N THR A 365 7.75 -10.79 -1.55
CA THR A 365 6.50 -11.34 -1.02
C THR A 365 6.64 -12.66 -0.27
N VAL A 366 7.84 -13.25 -0.23
CA VAL A 366 8.10 -14.53 0.43
C VAL A 366 8.74 -14.30 1.80
N ILE A 367 8.21 -14.96 2.83
CA ILE A 367 8.79 -14.96 4.17
C ILE A 367 9.78 -16.13 4.26
N GLY A 368 11.07 -15.82 4.37
CA GLY A 368 12.14 -16.82 4.49
C GLY A 368 12.32 -17.35 5.91
N SER A 369 12.10 -16.52 6.93
CA SER A 369 12.13 -16.92 8.34
C SER A 369 10.74 -16.79 8.96
N SER A 370 9.90 -17.81 8.78
CA SER A 370 8.52 -17.78 9.25
C SER A 370 8.43 -17.67 10.77
N MET A 371 7.45 -16.87 11.24
CA MET A 371 7.16 -16.66 12.65
C MET A 371 5.65 -16.66 12.85
N ALA A 372 5.20 -17.23 13.97
CA ALA A 372 3.79 -17.18 14.35
C ALA A 372 3.33 -15.71 14.47
N GLY A 373 2.22 -15.38 13.80
CA GLY A 373 1.70 -14.02 13.77
C GLY A 373 2.25 -13.14 12.64
N TRP A 374 3.24 -13.58 11.86
CA TRP A 374 3.66 -12.93 10.62
C TRP A 374 3.05 -13.67 9.42
N SER A 375 2.14 -13.03 8.69
CA SER A 375 1.34 -13.69 7.65
C SER A 375 1.75 -13.32 6.22
N ALA A 376 2.22 -12.09 6.00
CA ALA A 376 2.65 -11.66 4.67
C ALA A 376 3.69 -10.52 4.74
N VAL A 377 4.35 -10.27 3.63
CA VAL A 377 5.25 -9.14 3.42
C VAL A 377 5.08 -8.63 2.00
N ASN A 378 5.30 -7.34 1.78
CA ASN A 378 5.34 -6.74 0.46
C ASN A 378 6.25 -5.51 0.45
N ASN A 379 6.99 -5.29 -0.65
CA ASN A 379 7.58 -3.98 -0.93
C ASN A 379 6.65 -3.18 -1.85
N GLU A 380 6.14 -2.04 -1.39
CA GLU A 380 5.21 -1.25 -2.21
C GLU A 380 5.94 -0.31 -3.18
N LEU A 381 7.23 -0.09 -2.94
CA LEU A 381 8.14 0.68 -3.78
C LEU A 381 9.26 -0.20 -4.33
N ASP A 382 9.85 0.26 -5.43
CA ASP A 382 11.10 -0.28 -5.95
C ASP A 382 12.20 -0.15 -4.89
N CYS A 383 13.04 -1.17 -4.79
CA CYS A 383 14.20 -1.09 -3.92
C CYS A 383 15.24 -0.12 -4.48
N ILE A 384 15.96 0.56 -3.58
CA ILE A 384 17.14 1.33 -3.93
C ILE A 384 18.22 0.34 -4.35
N VAL A 385 18.55 0.37 -5.65
CA VAL A 385 19.53 -0.51 -6.26
C VAL A 385 20.91 -0.26 -5.63
N GLY A 386 21.59 -1.35 -5.27
CA GLY A 386 22.96 -1.30 -4.77
C GLY A 386 23.97 -0.90 -5.85
N ALA A 387 25.25 -1.04 -5.53
CA ALA A 387 26.35 -0.69 -6.44
C ALA A 387 27.41 -1.79 -6.43
N ASN A 388 28.08 -1.99 -7.57
CA ASN A 388 29.27 -2.83 -7.65
C ASN A 388 30.46 -2.15 -6.95
N THR A 389 31.46 -2.95 -6.57
CA THR A 389 32.76 -2.41 -6.16
C THR A 389 33.32 -1.50 -7.24
N GLU A 390 33.86 -0.35 -6.82
CA GLU A 390 34.50 0.60 -7.72
C GLU A 390 35.70 -0.05 -8.45
N THR A 391 35.69 0.02 -9.78
CA THR A 391 36.81 -0.45 -10.61
C THR A 391 37.99 0.53 -10.56
N ASP A 392 39.19 0.07 -10.88
CA ASP A 392 40.42 0.86 -10.90
C ASP A 392 40.28 2.15 -11.72
N ALA A 393 39.69 2.03 -12.91
CA ALA A 393 39.45 3.16 -13.80
C ALA A 393 38.47 4.17 -13.21
N GLN A 394 37.41 3.71 -12.53
CA GLN A 394 36.43 4.58 -11.88
C GLN A 394 37.05 5.33 -10.69
N ALA A 395 37.84 4.62 -9.86
CA ALA A 395 38.50 5.22 -8.71
C ALA A 395 39.51 6.30 -9.11
N MET A 396 40.27 6.07 -10.18
CA MET A 396 41.21 7.05 -10.71
C MET A 396 40.53 8.25 -11.39
N ALA A 397 39.40 8.03 -12.06
CA ALA A 397 38.56 9.11 -12.58
C ALA A 397 38.00 9.98 -11.45
N ARG A 398 37.47 9.37 -10.37
CA ARG A 398 36.98 10.07 -9.18
C ARG A 398 38.07 10.87 -8.50
N ARG A 399 39.25 10.28 -8.32
CA ARG A 399 40.46 10.95 -7.81
C ARG A 399 40.79 12.20 -8.62
N LYS A 400 40.80 12.11 -9.96
CA LYS A 400 41.06 13.26 -10.85
C LYS A 400 40.04 14.37 -10.64
N THR A 401 38.76 14.04 -10.56
CA THR A 401 37.68 15.01 -10.33
C THR A 401 37.84 15.72 -8.98
N LEU A 402 38.12 15.00 -7.90
CA LEU A 402 38.30 15.59 -6.57
C LEU A 402 39.54 16.48 -6.47
N LEU A 403 40.65 16.10 -7.11
CA LEU A 403 41.86 16.94 -7.19
C LEU A 403 41.59 18.22 -7.99
N SER A 404 40.85 18.14 -9.10
CA SER A 404 40.48 19.31 -9.90
C SER A 404 39.54 20.26 -9.15
N ALA A 405 38.64 19.73 -8.34
CA ALA A 405 37.74 20.52 -7.51
C ALA A 405 38.48 21.25 -6.37
N ARG A 406 39.52 20.64 -5.79
CA ARG A 406 40.39 21.30 -4.79
C ARG A 406 41.30 22.37 -5.40
N GLY A 407 41.62 22.29 -6.68
CA GLY A 407 42.46 23.27 -7.39
C GLY A 407 41.75 24.57 -7.78
N ASN A 408 40.42 24.58 -7.85
CA ASN A 408 39.60 25.75 -8.23
C ASN A 408 39.09 26.58 -7.04
N GLY A 409 39.58 26.32 -5.83
CA GLY A 409 39.19 26.99 -4.60
C GLY A 409 40.28 27.88 -3.98
N ALA A 410 41.19 28.44 -4.78
CA ALA A 410 42.24 29.37 -4.35
C ALA A 410 42.19 30.66 -5.16
#